data_AF-A0A7S1EAU5-F1
#
_entry.id   AF-A0A7S1EAU5-F1
#
_cell.length_a   1.000
_cell.length_b   1.000
_cell.length_c   1.000
_cell.angle_alpha   90.00
_cell.angle_beta   90.00
_cell.angle_gamma   90.00
#
_symmetry.space_group_name_H-M   'P 1'
#
loop_
_entity.id
_entity.type
_entity.pdbx_description
1 polymer ?
#
loop_
_entity_poly.entity_id
_entity_poly.type
_entity_poly.pdbx_seq_one_letter_code
_entity_poly.pdbx_strand_id
1 'polypeptide(L)'
;ELVYLLQAGVAKMGITGPEGHPLSRPPMVEGEAANRAIAIADVLGVPIYIVHVSCIDSAEAIARARARGQRVYGEVLAGHLLIDDSVYRDPDFATAAAYVMSPPFRPKIHQEFLWRGLQSGQLHTTATDHCTFCASQKAAGID
;
A
#
# COMPACT_ATOMS: atom_id res chain seq x y z
N GLU A 1 -14.80 -3.45 1.96
CA GLU A 1 -15.63 -3.16 3.16
C GLU A 1 -14.81 -2.58 4.30
N LEU A 2 -13.71 -3.21 4.73
CA LEU A 2 -12.92 -2.75 5.88
C LEU A 2 -12.39 -1.30 5.76
N VAL A 3 -11.79 -0.92 4.63
CA VAL A 3 -11.32 0.47 4.40
C VAL A 3 -12.44 1.48 4.55
N TYR A 4 -13.63 1.19 3.99
CA TYR A 4 -14.78 2.09 4.07
C TYR A 4 -15.21 2.33 5.53
N LEU A 5 -15.29 1.26 6.32
CA LEU A 5 -15.64 1.36 7.74
C LEU A 5 -14.58 2.14 8.54
N LEU A 6 -13.29 1.91 8.25
CA LEU A 6 -12.19 2.61 8.90
C LEU A 6 -12.13 4.09 8.48
N GLN A 7 -12.41 4.43 7.22
CA GLN A 7 -12.54 5.83 6.77
C GLN A 7 -13.64 6.56 7.55
N ALA A 8 -14.82 5.94 7.69
CA ALA A 8 -15.89 6.51 8.49
C ALA A 8 -15.51 6.65 9.98
N GLY A 9 -14.74 5.69 10.52
CA GLY A 9 -14.21 5.75 11.88
C GLY A 9 -13.24 6.92 12.10
N VAL A 10 -12.26 7.07 11.20
CA VAL A 10 -11.27 8.16 11.25
C VAL A 10 -11.94 9.53 11.11
N ALA A 11 -12.91 9.66 10.18
CA ALA A 11 -13.67 10.90 10.03
C ALA A 11 -14.50 11.24 11.30
N LYS A 12 -15.10 10.24 11.96
CA LYS A 12 -15.83 10.43 13.23
C LYS A 12 -14.93 10.88 14.38
N MET A 13 -13.63 10.63 14.30
CA MET A 13 -12.64 11.14 15.26
C MET A 13 -12.24 12.60 14.98
N GLY A 14 -12.82 13.23 13.95
CA GLY A 14 -12.48 14.59 13.51
C GLY A 14 -11.19 14.67 12.69
N ILE A 15 -10.65 13.53 12.25
CA ILE A 15 -9.44 13.47 11.42
C ILE A 15 -9.87 13.45 9.96
N THR A 16 -9.83 14.60 9.30
CA THR A 16 -10.25 14.76 7.89
C THR A 16 -9.09 15.14 6.96
N GLY A 17 -7.92 15.45 7.50
CA GLY A 17 -6.74 15.79 6.70
C GLY A 17 -6.05 14.57 6.07
N PRO A 18 -5.00 14.79 5.26
CA PRO A 18 -4.23 13.73 4.59
C PRO A 18 -3.66 12.68 5.55
N GLU A 19 -3.39 13.04 6.80
CA GLU A 19 -2.93 12.14 7.87
C GLU A 19 -3.96 11.06 8.23
N GLY A 20 -5.25 11.31 8.00
CA GLY A 20 -6.30 10.30 8.18
C GLY A 20 -6.27 9.21 7.11
N HIS A 21 -5.71 9.51 5.94
CA HIS A 21 -5.66 8.59 4.81
C HIS A 21 -4.91 7.28 5.15
N PRO A 22 -3.67 7.27 5.67
CA PRO A 22 -3.01 6.03 6.08
C PRO A 22 -3.70 5.31 7.25
N LEU A 23 -4.32 6.05 8.19
CA LEU A 23 -5.01 5.48 9.35
C LEU A 23 -6.23 4.63 8.95
N SER A 24 -6.91 5.02 7.89
CA SER A 24 -8.10 4.32 7.40
C SER A 24 -7.81 3.03 6.61
N ARG A 25 -6.54 2.71 6.37
CA ARG A 25 -6.11 1.53 5.58
C ARG A 25 -4.76 1.01 6.08
N PRO A 26 -4.68 0.51 7.33
CA PRO A 26 -3.44 0.02 7.90
C PRO A 26 -2.87 -1.16 7.07
N PRO A 27 -1.56 -1.47 7.21
CA PRO A 27 -0.88 -2.55 6.48
C PRO A 27 -1.64 -3.89 6.48
N MET A 28 -2.24 -4.25 7.61
CA MET A 28 -3.04 -5.46 7.78
C MET A 28 -4.17 -5.61 6.74
N VAL A 29 -4.76 -4.50 6.27
CA VAL A 29 -5.83 -4.54 5.25
C VAL A 29 -5.27 -4.96 3.89
N GLU A 30 -4.08 -4.49 3.55
CA GLU A 30 -3.38 -4.89 2.33
C GLU A 30 -2.91 -6.35 2.43
N GLY A 31 -2.36 -6.74 3.59
CA GLY A 31 -1.97 -8.12 3.86
C GLY A 31 -3.13 -9.11 3.76
N GLU A 32 -4.30 -8.78 4.34
CA GLU A 32 -5.52 -9.61 4.21
C GLU A 32 -5.92 -9.76 2.75
N ALA A 33 -6.03 -8.65 2.02
CA ALA A 33 -6.48 -8.65 0.63
C ALA A 33 -5.52 -9.46 -0.27
N ALA A 34 -4.21 -9.30 -0.07
CA ALA A 34 -3.19 -10.07 -0.78
C ALA A 34 -3.32 -11.57 -0.48
N ASN A 35 -3.41 -11.97 0.81
CA ASN A 35 -3.57 -13.37 1.19
C ASN A 35 -4.85 -13.98 0.60
N ARG A 36 -5.97 -13.25 0.62
CA ARG A 36 -7.25 -13.74 0.07
C ARG A 36 -7.18 -13.90 -1.45
N ALA A 37 -6.61 -12.94 -2.17
CA ALA A 37 -6.43 -13.03 -3.61
C ALA A 37 -5.51 -14.20 -4.00
N ILE A 38 -4.41 -14.38 -3.26
CA ILE A 38 -3.49 -15.50 -3.41
C ILE A 38 -4.21 -16.84 -3.19
N ALA A 39 -5.02 -16.97 -2.13
CA ALA A 39 -5.77 -18.21 -1.86
C ALA A 39 -6.76 -18.55 -2.98
N ILE A 40 -7.47 -17.54 -3.53
CA ILE A 40 -8.38 -17.73 -4.66
C ILE A 40 -7.61 -18.22 -5.90
N ALA A 41 -6.45 -17.62 -6.20
CA ALA A 41 -5.61 -18.05 -7.30
C ALA A 41 -5.08 -19.49 -7.13
N ASP A 42 -4.81 -19.90 -5.89
CA ASP A 42 -4.36 -21.26 -5.56
C ASP A 42 -5.45 -22.29 -5.87
N VAL A 43 -6.68 -22.03 -5.43
CA VAL A 43 -7.85 -22.88 -5.70
C VAL A 43 -8.07 -23.03 -7.22
N LEU A 44 -7.84 -21.97 -7.99
CA LEU A 44 -7.98 -21.98 -9.44
C LEU A 44 -6.75 -22.53 -10.18
N GLY A 45 -5.63 -22.76 -9.49
CA GLY A 45 -4.38 -23.23 -10.09
C GLY A 45 -3.71 -22.23 -11.04
N VAL A 46 -4.06 -20.94 -10.95
CA VAL A 46 -3.55 -19.89 -11.86
C VAL A 46 -2.46 -19.04 -11.19
N PRO A 47 -1.49 -18.49 -11.96
CA PRO A 47 -0.57 -17.52 -11.41
C PRO A 47 -1.30 -16.21 -11.07
N ILE A 48 -0.79 -15.48 -10.08
CA ILE A 48 -1.32 -14.16 -9.70
C ILE A 48 -0.19 -13.15 -9.53
N TYR A 49 -0.47 -11.90 -9.89
CA TYR A 49 0.42 -10.76 -9.74
C TYR A 49 -0.20 -9.75 -8.77
N ILE A 50 0.48 -9.49 -7.65
CA ILE A 50 0.07 -8.50 -6.66
C ILE A 50 0.77 -7.18 -6.99
N VAL A 51 -0.01 -6.22 -7.48
CA VAL A 51 0.45 -4.86 -7.80
C VAL A 51 0.75 -4.05 -6.54
N HIS A 52 1.58 -3.01 -6.67
CA HIS A 52 1.82 -1.96 -5.67
C HIS A 52 1.90 -2.42 -4.20
N VAL A 53 2.69 -3.47 -3.94
CA VAL A 53 3.01 -3.99 -2.59
C VAL A 53 3.74 -2.90 -1.80
N SER A 54 3.15 -2.47 -0.68
CA SER A 54 3.65 -1.33 0.10
C SER A 54 4.16 -1.69 1.49
N CYS A 55 3.89 -2.91 1.96
CA CYS A 55 4.10 -3.27 3.36
C CYS A 55 4.63 -4.69 3.56
N ILE A 56 4.97 -4.99 4.82
CA ILE A 56 5.55 -6.27 5.25
C ILE A 56 4.47 -7.35 5.13
N ASP A 57 3.25 -7.06 5.57
CA ASP A 57 2.13 -7.98 5.63
C ASP A 57 1.81 -8.62 4.26
N SER A 58 1.81 -7.82 3.19
CA SER A 58 1.58 -8.29 1.82
C SER A 58 2.82 -8.95 1.21
N ALA A 59 4.03 -8.43 1.49
CA ALA A 59 5.28 -9.07 1.07
C ALA A 59 5.45 -10.47 1.70
N GLU A 60 5.11 -10.64 2.98
CA GLU A 60 5.12 -11.93 3.68
C GLU A 60 4.03 -12.87 3.14
N ALA A 61 2.85 -12.36 2.80
CA ALA A 61 1.81 -13.15 2.14
C ALA A 61 2.35 -13.79 0.85
N ILE A 62 3.02 -12.99 0.01
CA ILE A 62 3.64 -13.44 -1.23
C ILE A 62 4.75 -14.47 -0.94
N ALA A 63 5.68 -14.15 -0.03
CA ALA A 63 6.81 -15.03 0.29
C ALA A 63 6.33 -16.39 0.83
N ARG A 64 5.34 -16.41 1.73
CA ARG A 64 4.76 -17.66 2.26
C ARG A 64 4.09 -18.50 1.18
N ALA A 65 3.37 -17.88 0.25
CA ALA A 65 2.71 -18.57 -0.84
C ALA A 65 3.74 -19.21 -1.80
N ARG A 66 4.77 -18.44 -2.14
CA ARG A 66 5.89 -18.92 -2.96
C ARG A 66 6.67 -20.05 -2.30
N ALA A 67 6.88 -19.99 -0.98
CA ALA A 67 7.52 -21.06 -0.22
C ALA A 67 6.75 -22.40 -0.29
N ARG A 68 5.44 -22.37 -0.57
CA ARG A 68 4.62 -23.56 -0.81
C ARG A 68 4.55 -23.98 -2.29
N GLY A 69 5.33 -23.33 -3.16
CA GLY A 69 5.37 -23.61 -4.60
C GLY A 69 4.31 -22.90 -5.43
N GLN A 70 3.51 -22.01 -4.83
CA GLN A 70 2.49 -21.26 -5.58
C GLN A 70 3.13 -20.19 -6.47
N ARG A 71 2.59 -20.02 -7.68
CA ARG A 71 3.04 -19.02 -8.66
C ARG A 71 2.49 -17.63 -8.36
N VAL A 72 3.11 -16.94 -7.41
CA VAL A 72 2.75 -15.58 -7.02
C VAL A 72 3.89 -14.61 -7.38
N TYR A 73 3.53 -13.50 -8.01
CA TYR A 73 4.43 -12.39 -8.35
C TYR A 73 4.03 -11.14 -7.56
N GLY A 74 5.00 -10.29 -7.26
CA GLY A 74 4.80 -9.08 -6.49
C GLY A 74 5.55 -7.91 -7.10
N GLU A 75 4.88 -6.78 -7.18
CA GLU A 75 5.41 -5.50 -7.67
C GLU A 75 5.48 -4.50 -6.53
N VAL A 76 6.61 -3.80 -6.40
CA VAL A 76 6.74 -2.69 -5.45
C VAL A 76 6.89 -1.37 -6.20
N LEU A 77 6.37 -0.29 -5.67
CA LEU A 77 6.52 1.02 -6.29
C LEU A 77 7.82 1.69 -5.86
N ALA A 78 8.43 2.46 -6.76
CA ALA A 78 9.59 3.30 -6.45
C ALA A 78 9.31 4.25 -5.26
N GLY A 79 8.08 4.77 -5.17
CA GLY A 79 7.64 5.59 -4.04
C GLY A 79 7.66 4.81 -2.71
N HIS A 80 7.14 3.58 -2.67
CA HIS A 80 7.13 2.76 -1.44
C HIS A 80 8.52 2.30 -0.99
N LEU A 81 9.54 2.36 -1.87
CA LEU A 81 10.92 2.04 -1.52
C LEU A 81 11.68 3.22 -0.87
N LEU A 82 11.20 4.46 -1.05
CA LEU A 82 11.97 5.67 -0.76
C LEU A 82 11.24 6.68 0.13
N ILE A 83 9.91 6.70 0.08
CA ILE A 83 9.06 7.67 0.78
C ILE A 83 8.36 6.95 1.93
N ASP A 84 8.42 7.52 3.13
CA ASP A 84 7.71 7.03 4.31
C ASP A 84 6.53 7.93 4.68
N ASP A 85 5.73 7.48 5.64
CA ASP A 85 4.48 8.13 6.04
C ASP A 85 4.63 9.50 6.71
N SER A 86 5.85 9.98 6.97
CA SER A 86 6.09 11.32 7.50
C SER A 86 5.51 12.41 6.60
N VAL A 87 5.43 12.17 5.29
CA VAL A 87 4.89 13.11 4.30
C VAL A 87 3.43 13.50 4.55
N TYR A 88 2.65 12.65 5.23
CA TYR A 88 1.26 12.96 5.56
C TYR A 88 1.11 13.93 6.73
N ARG A 89 2.20 14.24 7.43
CA ARG A 89 2.24 15.13 8.60
C ARG A 89 2.88 16.48 8.29
N ASP A 90 3.08 16.79 7.00
CA ASP A 90 3.55 18.10 6.58
C ASP A 90 2.55 19.19 7.03
N PRO A 91 3.01 20.30 7.63
CA PRO A 91 2.12 21.39 8.04
C PRO A 91 1.38 22.06 6.88
N ASP A 92 1.91 21.97 5.65
CA ASP A 92 1.21 22.43 4.45
C ASP A 92 0.31 21.32 3.89
N PHE A 93 -1.00 21.58 3.90
CA PHE A 93 -2.01 20.66 3.37
C PHE A 93 -1.73 20.29 1.91
N ALA A 94 -1.35 21.25 1.07
CA ALA A 94 -1.13 20.99 -0.36
C ALA A 94 0.03 20.01 -0.57
N THR A 95 1.10 20.16 0.20
CA THR A 95 2.23 19.23 0.25
C THR A 95 1.79 17.85 0.73
N ALA A 96 1.13 17.73 1.88
CA ALA A 96 0.68 16.43 2.41
C ALA A 96 -0.31 15.72 1.47
N ALA A 97 -1.27 16.46 0.89
CA ALA A 97 -2.27 15.94 -0.04
C ALA A 97 -1.66 15.41 -1.35
N ALA A 98 -0.52 15.98 -1.79
CA ALA A 98 0.20 15.52 -2.98
C ALA A 98 0.66 14.06 -2.86
N TYR A 99 0.96 13.59 -1.65
CA TYR A 99 1.40 12.21 -1.37
C TYR A 99 0.25 11.21 -1.11
N VAL A 100 -1.00 11.67 -1.12
CA VAL A 100 -2.17 10.77 -0.93
C VAL A 100 -2.29 9.81 -2.12
N MET A 101 -2.12 8.51 -1.85
CA MET A 101 -2.30 7.41 -2.81
C MET A 101 -2.69 6.12 -2.08
N SER A 102 -3.12 5.08 -2.81
CA SER A 102 -3.49 3.79 -2.20
C SER A 102 -2.77 2.63 -2.91
N PRO A 103 -2.03 1.78 -2.19
CA PRO A 103 -1.75 1.84 -0.75
C PRO A 103 -0.90 3.08 -0.36
N PRO A 104 -1.10 3.65 0.84
CA PRO A 104 -0.40 4.84 1.29
C PRO A 104 1.09 4.54 1.54
N PHE A 105 1.92 5.58 1.62
CA PHE A 105 3.25 5.45 2.20
C PHE A 105 3.15 4.94 3.64
N ARG A 106 4.14 4.17 4.05
CA ARG A 106 4.14 3.41 5.32
C ARG A 106 5.29 3.87 6.20
N PRO A 107 5.29 3.52 7.51
CA PRO A 107 6.47 3.73 8.34
C PRO A 107 7.72 3.13 7.71
N LYS A 108 8.86 3.80 7.88
CA LYS A 108 10.13 3.48 7.21
C LYS A 108 10.58 2.02 7.36
N ILE A 109 10.18 1.33 8.43
CA ILE A 109 10.47 -0.10 8.66
C ILE A 109 10.02 -0.99 7.49
N HIS A 110 8.96 -0.62 6.77
CA HIS A 110 8.49 -1.39 5.62
C HIS A 110 9.45 -1.32 4.43
N GLN A 111 10.16 -0.21 4.23
CA GLN A 111 11.06 -0.02 3.09
C GLN A 111 12.19 -1.06 3.07
N GLU A 112 12.79 -1.34 4.23
CA GLU A 112 13.88 -2.31 4.34
C GLU A 112 13.42 -3.72 3.92
N PHE A 113 12.20 -4.11 4.30
CA PHE A 113 11.62 -5.39 3.91
C PHE A 113 11.30 -5.46 2.42
N LEU A 114 10.80 -4.37 1.83
CA LEU A 114 10.55 -4.30 0.39
C LEU A 114 11.85 -4.43 -0.42
N TRP A 115 12.92 -3.74 0.00
CA TRP A 115 14.25 -3.88 -0.59
C TRP A 115 14.78 -5.30 -0.49
N ARG A 116 14.71 -5.92 0.69
CA ARG A 116 15.10 -7.33 0.88
C ARG A 116 14.25 -8.27 0.02
N GLY A 117 12.95 -7.98 -0.14
CA GLY A 117 12.04 -8.71 -1.00
C GLY A 117 12.49 -8.70 -2.47
N LEU A 118 12.90 -7.55 -2.98
CA LEU A 118 13.48 -7.42 -4.32
C LEU A 118 14.82 -8.17 -4.44
N GLN A 119 15.73 -7.96 -3.49
CA GLN A 119 17.07 -8.57 -3.51
C GLN A 119 17.03 -10.09 -3.44
N SER A 120 16.07 -10.65 -2.70
CA SER A 120 15.89 -12.10 -2.55
C SER A 120 15.03 -12.74 -3.65
N GLY A 121 14.45 -11.94 -4.56
CA GLY A 121 13.54 -12.42 -5.61
C GLY A 121 12.16 -12.88 -5.11
N GLN A 122 11.75 -12.44 -3.91
CA GLN A 122 10.38 -12.61 -3.41
C GLN A 122 9.42 -11.59 -4.03
N LEU A 123 9.93 -10.38 -4.30
CA LEU A 123 9.31 -9.36 -5.15
C LEU A 123 10.09 -9.31 -6.47
N HIS A 124 9.40 -9.00 -7.56
CA HIS A 124 9.88 -9.29 -8.91
C HIS A 124 10.09 -8.04 -9.76
N THR A 125 9.26 -7.04 -9.56
CA THR A 125 9.17 -5.88 -10.45
C THR A 125 9.08 -4.61 -9.62
N THR A 126 9.54 -3.53 -10.24
CA THR A 126 9.35 -2.17 -9.75
C THR A 126 8.48 -1.38 -10.72
N ALA A 127 7.53 -0.62 -10.21
CA ALA A 127 6.68 0.28 -11.01
C ALA A 127 6.54 1.65 -10.35
N THR A 128 5.70 2.52 -10.91
CA THR A 128 5.45 3.87 -10.39
C THR A 128 4.01 4.12 -9.97
N ASP A 129 3.07 3.33 -10.48
CA ASP A 129 1.63 3.62 -10.40
C ASP A 129 1.33 5.09 -10.74
N HIS A 130 1.84 5.53 -11.91
CA HIS A 130 1.82 6.94 -12.30
C HIS A 130 0.39 7.43 -12.55
N CYS A 131 -0.23 7.94 -11.48
CA CYS A 131 -1.57 8.51 -11.45
C CYS A 131 -1.48 9.94 -10.88
N THR A 132 -1.22 10.90 -11.75
CA THR A 132 -0.88 12.28 -11.37
C THR A 132 -2.08 13.20 -11.38
N PHE A 133 -2.11 14.10 -10.39
CA PHE A 133 -3.15 15.10 -10.21
C PHE A 133 -2.51 16.45 -9.92
N CYS A 134 -3.03 17.51 -10.52
CA CYS A 134 -2.64 18.88 -10.22
C CYS A 134 -3.07 19.26 -8.79
N ALA A 135 -2.45 20.30 -8.21
CA ALA A 135 -2.78 20.80 -6.88
C ALA A 135 -4.28 21.12 -6.73
N SER A 136 -4.91 21.71 -7.76
CA SER A 136 -6.36 22.00 -7.76
C SER A 136 -7.23 20.75 -7.70
N GLN A 137 -6.79 19.63 -8.29
CA GLN A 137 -7.50 18.36 -8.22
C GLN A 137 -7.32 17.70 -6.85
N LYS A 138 -6.12 17.80 -6.25
CA LYS A 138 -5.86 17.31 -4.89
C LYS A 138 -6.61 18.11 -3.83
N ALA A 139 -6.82 19.41 -4.05
CA ALA A 139 -7.59 20.28 -3.16
C ALA A 139 -9.07 19.90 -3.07
N ALA A 140 -9.60 19.04 -3.95
CA ALA A 140 -10.98 18.56 -3.86
C ALA A 140 -11.29 17.75 -2.58
N GLY A 141 -10.28 17.34 -1.81
CA GLY A 141 -10.43 16.64 -0.54
C GLY A 141 -10.17 17.49 0.70
N ILE A 142 -10.17 18.83 0.58
CA ILE A 142 -9.96 19.74 1.73
C ILE A 142 -11.21 19.86 2.62
N ASP A 143 -12.40 19.67 2.04
CA ASP A 143 -13.72 19.83 2.68
C ASP A 143 -14.63 18.61 2.45
#